data_AF-A0A1Q3K7T1-F1
#
_entry.id   AF-A0A1Q3K7T1-F1
#
_cell.length_a   1.000
_cell.length_b   1.000
_cell.length_c   1.000
_cell.angle_alpha   90.00
_cell.angle_beta   90.00
_cell.angle_gamma   90.00
#
_symmetry.space_group_name_H-M   'P 1'
#
loop_
_entity.id
_entity.type
_entity.pdbx_description
1 polymer ?
#
loop_
_entity_poly.entity_id
_entity_poly.type
_entity_poly.pdbx_seq_one_letter_code
_entity_poly.pdbx_strand_id
1 'polypeptide(L)' 'ERRFTHPLLKKTVRRSKKYQAHDEENTFKVGDKVRIQESAPISRHKRWVALKQPG' A
#
# COMPACT_ATOMS: atom_id res chain seq x y z
N GLU A 1 1.50 -4.86 -4.70
CA GLU A 1 1.85 -6.25 -4.33
C GLU A 1 3.32 -6.50 -4.70
N ARG A 2 4.11 -7.20 -3.88
CA ARG A 2 5.49 -7.58 -4.22
C ARG A 2 5.56 -9.11 -4.36
N ARG A 3 6.03 -9.57 -5.52
CA ARG A 3 6.33 -10.99 -5.78
C ARG A 3 7.83 -11.17 -5.56
N PHE A 4 8.20 -12.13 -4.72
CA PHE A 4 9.60 -12.49 -4.52
C PHE A 4 9.74 -14.01 -4.65
N THR A 5 10.85 -14.43 -5.23
CA THR A 5 11.17 -15.86 -5.33
C THR A 5 11.73 -16.31 -3.99
N HIS A 6 11.17 -17.37 -3.40
CA HIS A 6 11.73 -17.91 -2.16
C HIS A 6 13.16 -18.43 -2.44
N PRO A 7 14.18 -17.98 -1.69
CA PRO A 7 15.58 -18.24 -2.03
C PRO A 7 15.91 -19.74 -2.04
N LEU A 8 15.28 -20.52 -1.15
CA LEU A 8 15.49 -21.97 -1.06
C LEU A 8 14.59 -22.79 -1.99
N LEU A 9 13.36 -22.34 -2.26
CA LEU A 9 12.30 -23.17 -2.86
C LEU A 9 11.99 -22.79 -4.31
N LYS A 10 12.58 -21.71 -4.84
CA LYS A 10 12.33 -21.13 -6.18
C LYS A 10 10.85 -20.90 -6.52
N LYS A 11 9.94 -21.02 -5.55
CA LYS A 11 8.51 -20.72 -5.67
C LYS A 11 8.30 -19.22 -5.57
N THR A 12 7.42 -18.69 -6.41
CA THR A 12 7.00 -17.28 -6.35
C THR A 12 6.06 -17.09 -5.17
N VAL A 13 6.53 -16.39 -4.15
CA VAL A 13 5.76 -16.06 -2.95
C VAL A 13 5.20 -14.65 -3.08
N ARG A 14 3.92 -14.49 -2.74
CA ARG A 14 3.24 -13.19 -2.68
C ARG A 14 3.34 -12.67 -1.24
N ARG A 15 3.86 -11.45 -1.05
CA ARG A 15 3.85 -10.77 0.25
C ARG A 15 2.84 -9.65 0.26
N SER A 16 1.92 -9.71 1.22
CA SER A 16 1.01 -8.62 1.54
C SER A 16 1.50 -7.93 2.81
N LYS A 17 1.55 -6.60 2.81
CA LYS A 17 1.87 -5.78 3.99
C LYS A 17 0.77 -4.74 4.14
N LYS A 18 0.30 -4.54 5.37
CA LYS A 18 -0.65 -3.48 5.71
C LYS A 18 0.13 -2.17 5.87
N TYR A 19 -0.34 -1.10 5.21
CA TYR A 19 0.25 0.23 5.28
C TYR A 19 -0.79 1.20 5.84
N GLN A 20 -0.34 2.20 6.61
CA GLN A 20 -1.18 3.29 7.07
C GLN A 20 -1.07 4.44 6.06
N ALA A 21 -2.08 4.56 5.20
CA ALA A 21 -2.20 5.66 4.27
C ALA A 21 -2.97 6.83 4.92
N HIS A 22 -2.58 8.03 4.55
CA HIS A 22 -3.28 9.26 4.88
C HIS A 22 -4.26 9.60 3.77
N ASP A 23 -5.44 10.04 4.18
CA ASP A 23 -6.52 10.54 3.35
C ASP A 23 -7.09 11.74 4.12
N GLU A 24 -6.97 12.94 3.56
CA GLU A 24 -7.45 14.17 4.19
C GLU A 24 -8.97 14.31 4.08
N GLU A 25 -9.54 13.89 2.95
CA GLU A 25 -10.96 14.06 2.67
C GLU A 25 -11.82 12.86 3.11
N ASN A 26 -11.18 11.79 3.62
CA ASN A 26 -11.82 10.54 4.04
C ASN A 26 -12.76 9.99 2.94
N THR A 27 -12.32 10.12 1.70
CA THR A 27 -13.09 9.81 0.49
C THR A 27 -13.10 8.31 0.20
N PHE A 28 -12.11 7.56 0.70
CA PHE A 28 -11.98 6.14 0.44
C PHE A 28 -12.74 5.29 1.47
N LYS A 29 -13.54 4.35 0.98
CA LYS A 29 -14.29 3.42 1.83
C LYS A 29 -13.67 2.03 1.81
N VAL A 30 -14.07 1.21 2.78
CA VAL A 30 -13.68 -0.20 2.84
C VAL A 30 -14.24 -0.92 1.62
N GLY A 31 -13.34 -1.43 0.77
CA GLY A 31 -13.69 -2.11 -0.49
C GLY A 31 -13.13 -1.41 -1.73
N ASP A 32 -12.74 -0.15 -1.61
CA ASP A 32 -12.18 0.61 -2.73
C ASP A 32 -10.75 0.18 -3.06
N LYS A 33 -10.45 0.11 -4.36
CA LYS A 33 -9.09 -0.09 -4.85
C LYS A 33 -8.39 1.25 -4.94
N VAL A 34 -7.41 1.44 -4.08
CA VAL A 34 -6.60 2.66 -4.01
C VAL A 34 -5.15 2.36 -4.34
N ARG A 35 -4.45 3.34 -4.92
CA ARG A 35 -2.99 3.33 -5.01
C ARG A 35 -2.45 4.09 -3.81
N ILE A 36 -1.24 3.78 -3.36
CA ILE A 36 -0.57 4.53 -2.31
C ILE A 36 0.75 5.07 -2.84
N GLN A 37 1.09 6.30 -2.48
CA GLN A 37 2.35 6.96 -2.85
C GLN A 37 3.16 7.30 -1.60
N GLU A 38 4.48 7.31 -1.71
CA GLU A 38 5.38 7.76 -0.63
C GLU A 38 5.26 9.28 -0.44
N SER A 39 5.14 9.73 0.80
CA SER A 39 5.04 11.15 1.14
C SER A 39 6.01 11.53 2.25
N ALA A 40 6.12 12.84 2.53
CA ALA A 40 6.70 13.30 3.78
C ALA A 40 6.03 12.57 4.97
N PRO A 41 6.75 12.35 6.08
CA PRO A 41 6.19 11.70 7.26
C PRO A 41 5.08 12.56 7.86
N ILE A 42 3.86 12.04 7.81
CA ILE A 42 2.64 12.68 8.36
C ILE A 42 2.49 12.30 9.84
N SER A 43 2.98 11.13 10.22
CA SER A 43 3.08 10.71 11.63
C SER A 43 4.26 9.77 11.84
N ARG A 44 4.42 9.25 13.07
CA ARG A 44 5.43 8.23 13.41
C ARG A 44 5.42 7.04 12.44
N HIS A 45 4.24 6.65 11.96
CA HIS A 45 4.04 5.47 11.10
C HIS A 45 3.35 5.76 9.76
N LYS A 46 2.71 6.93 9.60
CA LYS A 46 2.04 7.34 8.35
C LYS A 46 3.02 8.08 7.44
N ARG A 47 3.43 7.41 6.36
CA ARG A 47 4.32 7.94 5.31
C ARG A 47 3.79 7.67 3.90
N TRP A 48 2.50 7.37 3.80
CA TRP A 48 1.83 6.97 2.59
C TRP A 48 0.61 7.84 2.41
N VAL A 49 0.33 8.28 1.19
CA VAL A 49 -0.91 9.00 0.83
C VAL A 49 -1.74 8.11 -0.07
N ALA A 50 -3.05 8.02 0.20
CA ALA A 50 -3.99 7.29 -0.63
C ALA A 50 -4.34 8.10 -1.88
N LEU A 51 -4.18 7.49 -3.05
CA LEU A 51 -4.51 8.04 -4.35
C LEU A 51 -5.60 7.22 -5.01
N LYS A 52 -6.51 7.90 -5.69
CA LYS A 52 -7.53 7.23 -6.52
C LYS A 52 -6.84 6.49 -7.67
N GLN A 53 -7.21 5.24 -7.87
CA GLN A 53 -6.70 4.47 -9.01
C GLN A 53 -7.32 5.05 -10.30
N PRO A 54 -6.52 5.54 -11.27
CA PRO A 54 -7.08 5.87 -12.58
C PRO A 54 -7.58 4.58 -13.22
N GLY A 55 -8.81 4.64 -13.76
CA GLY A 55 -9.47 3.55 -14.46
C GLY A 55 -8.75 3.16 -15.74
#